data_AF-A0A9C8I8Y2-F1
#
_entry.id   AF-A0A9C8I8Y2-F1
#
_cell.length_a   1.000
_cell.length_b   1.000
_cell.length_c   1.000
_cell.angle_alpha   90.00
_cell.angle_beta   90.00
_cell.angle_gamma   90.00
#
_symmetry.space_group_name_H-M   'P 1'
#
loop_
_entity.id
_entity.type
_entity.pdbx_description
1 polymer ?
#
loop_
_entity_poly.entity_id
_entity_poly.type
_entity_poly.pdbx_seq_one_letter_code
_entity_poly.pdbx_strand_id
1 'polypeptide(L)'
;MIKSSITVSLITVLLAILMIIALTGCPGQQSEEDENGSGQTAQTDSDENANMAEGTRMNGDGIDSREPPPDDRFQPTQEQPLAPPAREAAGVESIPQGELGMAVSMLDYARGLLAVGKDVSVFVGTEIKVQVTVVNNTDEAREFVFPTSQKLDIHFSDPQGNAVYQWSAGKRFATVVNSLTLEAGDRWSHELTVPVGSGSEKLAPGTYIVNVMLTGTPPISFMASNVEIKITE
;
A
#
# COMPACT_ATOMS: atom_id res chain seq x y z
N MET A 1 -40.96 38.45 27.00
CA MET A 1 -41.96 37.40 26.74
C MET A 1 -41.69 36.84 25.34
N ILE A 2 -41.45 35.53 25.28
CA ILE A 2 -41.43 34.63 24.10
C ILE A 2 -40.32 34.85 23.05
N LYS A 3 -39.24 34.06 23.15
CA LYS A 3 -38.48 33.57 21.99
C LYS A 3 -38.70 32.05 21.92
N SER A 4 -39.39 31.60 20.87
CA SER A 4 -39.67 30.18 20.60
C SER A 4 -38.44 29.47 20.07
N SER A 5 -38.13 28.32 20.69
CA SER A 5 -37.20 27.31 20.20
C SER A 5 -37.85 26.51 19.06
N ILE A 6 -37.15 26.37 17.94
CA ILE A 6 -37.48 25.43 16.87
C ILE A 6 -36.38 24.37 16.85
N THR A 7 -36.61 23.28 17.58
CA THR A 7 -35.89 22.02 17.43
C THR A 7 -36.82 21.08 16.66
N VAL A 8 -36.68 21.06 15.33
CA VAL A 8 -37.39 20.11 14.46
C VAL A 8 -36.51 18.89 14.27
N SER A 9 -37.06 17.77 14.74
CA SER A 9 -36.53 16.41 14.75
C SER A 9 -36.24 15.88 13.35
N LEU A 10 -34.95 15.71 13.03
CA LEU A 10 -34.47 15.07 11.78
C LEU A 10 -34.60 13.53 11.81
N ILE A 11 -35.03 12.96 12.93
CA ILE A 11 -34.99 11.52 13.20
C ILE A 11 -36.19 10.78 12.57
N THR A 12 -37.24 11.49 12.17
CA THR A 12 -38.48 10.85 11.68
C THR A 12 -38.55 10.59 10.17
N VAL A 13 -37.64 11.14 9.36
CA VAL A 13 -37.69 10.98 7.89
C VAL A 13 -36.89 9.77 7.39
N LEU A 14 -35.97 9.22 8.19
CA LEU A 14 -35.11 8.10 7.78
C LEU A 14 -35.80 6.72 7.83
N LEU A 15 -36.99 6.61 8.43
CA LEU A 15 -37.71 5.34 8.62
C LEU A 15 -38.65 4.96 7.46
N ALA A 16 -38.79 5.79 6.42
CA ALA A 16 -39.73 5.54 5.31
C ALA A 16 -39.09 4.99 4.01
N ILE A 17 -37.75 4.88 3.92
CA ILE A 17 -37.06 4.48 2.67
C ILE A 17 -36.64 2.99 2.66
N LEU A 18 -36.87 2.25 3.75
CA LEU A 18 -36.39 0.87 3.91
C LEU A 18 -37.40 -0.23 3.54
N MET A 19 -38.42 0.07 2.73
CA MET A 19 -39.49 -0.90 2.39
C MET A 19 -39.82 -1.00 0.89
N ILE A 20 -38.86 -0.77 -0.01
CA ILE A 20 -39.02 -1.11 -1.44
C ILE A 20 -37.64 -1.53 -1.97
N ILE A 21 -37.33 -2.83 -1.92
CA ILE A 21 -36.54 -3.63 -2.90
C ILE A 21 -36.50 -5.04 -2.29
N ALA A 22 -37.62 -5.75 -2.45
CA ALA A 22 -37.67 -7.19 -2.44
C ALA A 22 -38.53 -7.57 -3.64
N LEU A 23 -38.13 -8.65 -4.35
CA LEU A 23 -38.82 -9.32 -5.46
C LEU A 23 -38.41 -8.89 -6.88
N THR A 24 -37.31 -9.47 -7.37
CA THR A 24 -37.15 -10.17 -8.67
C THR A 24 -35.77 -10.85 -8.60
N GLY A 25 -35.54 -12.17 -8.61
CA GLY A 25 -36.29 -13.26 -9.22
C GLY A 25 -35.64 -13.67 -10.55
N CYS A 26 -34.45 -14.29 -10.53
CA CYS A 26 -33.86 -14.97 -11.70
C CYS A 26 -33.15 -16.27 -11.27
N PRO A 27 -33.70 -17.45 -11.60
CA PRO A 27 -32.94 -18.70 -11.63
C PRO A 27 -32.74 -19.15 -13.08
N GLY A 28 -31.48 -19.44 -13.44
CA GLY A 28 -31.15 -20.12 -14.68
C GLY A 28 -29.74 -19.80 -15.15
N GLN A 29 -28.82 -20.75 -15.05
CA GLN A 29 -28.44 -21.55 -16.21
C GLN A 29 -27.49 -22.68 -15.79
N GLN A 30 -27.84 -23.91 -16.16
CA GLN A 30 -26.93 -25.04 -16.29
C GLN A 30 -25.81 -24.67 -17.26
N SER A 31 -24.59 -25.09 -16.94
CA SER A 31 -23.54 -25.31 -17.94
C SER A 31 -23.08 -26.75 -17.78
N GLU A 32 -23.26 -27.47 -18.88
CA GLU A 32 -22.98 -28.87 -19.10
C GLU A 32 -21.48 -29.18 -19.02
N GLU A 33 -21.20 -30.36 -18.47
CA GLU A 33 -19.93 -31.07 -18.60
C GLU A 33 -19.94 -31.81 -19.94
N ASP A 34 -18.99 -31.49 -20.83
CA ASP A 34 -18.56 -32.35 -21.93
C ASP A 34 -17.02 -32.43 -21.83
N GLU A 35 -16.47 -33.56 -21.38
CA GLU A 35 -16.03 -34.70 -22.19
C GLU A 35 -14.86 -34.43 -23.16
N ASN A 36 -13.76 -35.14 -22.83
CA ASN A 36 -13.03 -36.01 -23.75
C ASN A 36 -11.93 -35.41 -24.66
N GLY A 37 -10.79 -36.10 -24.73
CA GLY A 37 -9.73 -35.76 -25.67
C GLY A 37 -8.33 -36.29 -25.31
N SER A 38 -8.17 -37.61 -25.35
CA SER A 38 -6.91 -38.34 -25.31
C SER A 38 -6.13 -38.26 -26.63
N GLY A 39 -4.80 -38.46 -26.55
CA GLY A 39 -3.89 -38.77 -27.68
C GLY A 39 -2.47 -38.24 -27.40
N GLN A 40 -1.47 -39.05 -27.01
CA GLN A 40 -0.60 -39.89 -27.89
C GLN A 40 -0.04 -39.10 -29.09
N THR A 41 1.23 -39.10 -29.49
CA THR A 41 2.42 -39.95 -29.26
C THR A 41 3.58 -39.33 -30.08
N ALA A 42 4.79 -39.89 -29.89
CA ALA A 42 5.98 -39.82 -30.77
C ALA A 42 6.88 -38.58 -30.57
N GLN A 43 8.08 -38.68 -29.98
CA GLN A 43 9.23 -39.55 -30.29
C GLN A 43 9.77 -39.29 -31.71
N THR A 44 10.90 -38.58 -31.78
CA THR A 44 11.88 -38.77 -32.86
C THR A 44 13.27 -38.54 -32.26
N ASP A 45 14.06 -39.60 -32.36
CA ASP A 45 15.47 -39.73 -32.04
C ASP A 45 16.35 -38.92 -33.00
N SER A 46 17.67 -38.98 -32.70
CA SER A 46 18.79 -38.88 -33.65
C SER A 46 19.13 -37.48 -34.17
N ASP A 47 20.23 -36.88 -33.74
CA ASP A 47 21.55 -37.26 -34.27
C ASP A 47 22.70 -36.46 -33.64
N GLU A 48 23.62 -37.26 -33.12
CA GLU A 48 25.07 -37.13 -33.10
C GLU A 48 25.65 -36.21 -34.18
N ASN A 49 26.37 -35.16 -33.77
CA ASN A 49 27.50 -34.68 -34.57
C ASN A 49 28.62 -34.15 -33.67
N ALA A 50 29.57 -35.04 -33.42
CA ALA A 50 30.90 -34.68 -32.98
C ALA A 50 31.63 -34.00 -34.15
N ASN A 51 32.04 -32.75 -33.98
CA ASN A 51 33.12 -32.22 -34.80
C ASN A 51 34.20 -31.58 -33.93
N MET A 52 35.41 -32.07 -34.18
CA MET A 52 36.65 -31.60 -33.61
C MET A 52 37.03 -30.24 -34.20
N ALA A 53 37.75 -29.47 -33.40
CA ALA A 53 39.11 -28.98 -33.69
C ALA A 53 39.33 -27.49 -33.38
N GLU A 54 40.53 -27.26 -32.87
CA GLU A 54 41.31 -26.02 -32.93
C GLU A 54 40.96 -24.86 -31.98
N GLY A 55 41.61 -24.91 -30.82
CA GLY A 55 42.71 -23.97 -30.55
C GLY A 55 42.40 -22.50 -30.73
N THR A 56 41.72 -21.89 -29.77
CA THR A 56 41.70 -20.43 -29.63
C THR A 56 42.52 -19.99 -28.42
N ARG A 57 43.41 -19.04 -28.72
CA ARG A 57 44.39 -18.39 -27.88
C ARG A 57 43.75 -17.76 -26.63
N MET A 58 44.43 -17.97 -25.49
CA MET A 58 44.30 -17.13 -24.31
C MET A 58 44.68 -15.68 -24.67
N ASN A 59 43.67 -14.81 -24.82
CA ASN A 59 43.84 -13.38 -24.66
C ASN A 59 43.24 -13.02 -23.32
N GLY A 60 44.09 -12.52 -22.43
CA GLY A 60 43.68 -11.83 -21.22
C GLY A 60 43.03 -10.49 -21.54
N ASP A 61 42.62 -9.85 -20.45
CA ASP A 61 42.04 -8.52 -20.34
C ASP A 61 40.59 -8.36 -20.78
N GLY A 62 39.74 -8.40 -19.77
CA GLY A 62 38.34 -8.04 -19.86
C GLY A 62 37.55 -8.67 -18.73
N ILE A 63 37.94 -8.47 -17.47
CA ILE A 63 36.94 -8.54 -16.39
C ILE A 63 36.03 -7.36 -16.67
N ASP A 64 35.00 -7.65 -17.48
CA ASP A 64 33.87 -6.79 -17.72
C ASP A 64 33.25 -6.52 -16.35
N SER A 65 33.67 -5.40 -15.78
CA SER A 65 33.10 -4.81 -14.58
C SER A 65 31.75 -4.24 -14.97
N ARG A 66 30.83 -5.12 -15.42
CA ARG A 66 29.41 -4.82 -15.39
C ARG A 66 29.08 -4.69 -13.92
N GLU A 67 29.19 -3.47 -13.44
CA GLU A 67 28.53 -3.01 -12.25
C GLU A 67 27.12 -3.60 -12.33
N PRO A 68 26.72 -4.46 -11.38
CA PRO A 68 25.40 -5.05 -11.40
C PRO A 68 24.39 -3.90 -11.52
N PRO A 69 23.32 -4.07 -12.32
CA PRO A 69 22.34 -3.01 -12.53
C PRO A 69 21.92 -2.44 -11.16
N PRO A 70 21.82 -1.11 -11.02
CA PRO A 70 21.63 -0.48 -9.73
C PRO A 70 20.17 -0.63 -9.31
N ASP A 71 19.72 -1.84 -8.95
CA ASP A 71 18.43 -1.98 -8.26
C ASP A 71 18.21 -3.26 -7.44
N ASP A 72 19.29 -3.87 -6.94
CA ASP A 72 19.21 -4.91 -5.91
C ASP A 72 19.63 -4.33 -4.54
N ARG A 73 19.15 -3.12 -4.21
CA ARG A 73 19.42 -2.49 -2.92
C ARG A 73 18.61 -3.20 -1.83
N PHE A 74 19.24 -4.18 -1.18
CA PHE A 74 18.83 -4.67 0.13
C PHE A 74 18.52 -3.46 1.00
N GLN A 75 17.26 -3.25 1.37
CA GLN A 75 16.93 -2.19 2.30
C GLN A 75 17.23 -2.72 3.70
N PRO A 76 18.29 -2.23 4.38
CA PRO A 76 18.58 -2.64 5.73
C PRO A 76 17.47 -2.05 6.59
N THR A 77 16.44 -2.87 6.79
CA THR A 77 15.44 -2.86 7.84
C THR A 77 14.73 -1.52 8.15
N GLN A 78 13.38 -1.51 8.20
CA GLN A 78 12.63 -0.42 8.86
C GLN A 78 12.80 -0.47 10.40
N GLU A 79 13.97 -0.91 10.84
CA GLU A 79 14.40 -0.95 12.22
C GLU A 79 14.88 0.45 12.58
N GLN A 80 14.26 1.00 13.64
CA GLN A 80 14.61 2.18 14.42
C GLN A 80 15.50 3.25 13.77
N PRO A 81 15.01 4.51 13.70
CA PRO A 81 15.64 5.53 12.91
C PRO A 81 17.04 5.85 13.45
N LEU A 82 18.06 5.79 12.58
CA LEU A 82 19.33 6.51 12.78
C LEU A 82 19.14 8.05 12.68
N ALA A 83 17.88 8.51 12.73
CA ALA A 83 17.42 9.87 12.52
C ALA A 83 16.45 10.27 13.66
N PRO A 84 16.16 11.57 13.86
CA PRO A 84 15.11 12.02 14.77
C PRO A 84 13.79 11.28 14.47
N PRO A 85 12.91 11.09 15.46
CA PRO A 85 11.61 10.47 15.20
C PRO A 85 10.92 11.22 14.07
N ALA A 86 10.37 10.48 13.11
CA ALA A 86 9.63 11.08 12.00
C ALA A 86 8.55 12.01 12.56
N ARG A 87 8.29 13.11 11.85
CA ARG A 87 7.23 14.04 12.23
C ARG A 87 5.90 13.27 12.30
N GLU A 88 5.11 13.52 13.34
CA GLU A 88 3.77 12.93 13.44
C GLU A 88 2.91 13.32 12.23
N ALA A 89 2.10 12.38 11.77
CA ALA A 89 1.13 12.63 10.75
C ALA A 89 0.14 13.71 11.20
N ALA A 90 -0.31 14.56 10.28
CA ALA A 90 -1.44 15.45 10.55
C ALA A 90 -2.72 14.61 10.78
N GLY A 91 -3.60 15.04 11.69
CA GLY A 91 -4.86 14.37 11.98
C GLY A 91 -4.80 13.27 13.04
N VAL A 92 -3.66 13.04 13.68
CA VAL A 92 -3.53 12.07 14.80
C VAL A 92 -4.53 12.38 15.92
N GLU A 93 -4.82 13.65 16.17
CA GLU A 93 -5.78 14.13 17.15
C GLU A 93 -7.23 13.73 16.87
N SER A 94 -7.54 13.29 15.64
CA SER A 94 -8.87 12.82 15.26
C SER A 94 -9.13 11.36 15.67
N ILE A 95 -8.10 10.64 16.12
CA ILE A 95 -8.23 9.25 16.58
C ILE A 95 -8.84 9.27 17.99
N PRO A 96 -10.02 8.67 18.21
CA PRO A 96 -10.72 8.73 19.50
C PRO A 96 -9.92 8.16 20.67
N GLN A 97 -10.25 8.62 21.88
CA GLN A 97 -9.78 7.99 23.11
C GLN A 97 -10.38 6.59 23.24
N GLY A 98 -9.58 5.63 23.72
CA GLY A 98 -9.97 4.23 23.80
C GLY A 98 -9.71 3.43 22.52
N GLU A 99 -9.14 4.06 21.47
CA GLU A 99 -8.88 3.40 20.19
C GLU A 99 -7.39 3.25 19.88
N LEU A 100 -7.08 2.18 19.15
CA LEU A 100 -5.80 1.98 18.48
C LEU A 100 -6.00 2.37 17.02
N GLY A 101 -5.26 3.34 16.52
CA GLY A 101 -5.52 3.94 15.21
C GLY A 101 -4.28 4.30 14.42
N MET A 102 -4.48 4.61 13.15
CA MET A 102 -3.47 5.09 12.23
C MET A 102 -3.92 6.40 11.59
N ALA A 103 -3.07 7.41 11.65
CA ALA A 103 -3.21 8.64 10.89
C ALA A 103 -2.19 8.64 9.76
N VAL A 104 -2.62 9.13 8.60
CA VAL A 104 -1.78 9.27 7.40
C VAL A 104 -1.87 10.69 6.91
N SER A 105 -0.73 11.27 6.58
CA SER A 105 -0.66 12.59 5.97
C SER A 105 0.37 12.61 4.86
N MET A 106 0.20 13.51 3.90
CA MET A 106 1.12 13.71 2.80
C MET A 106 1.67 15.14 2.85
N LEU A 107 2.94 15.31 2.51
CA LEU A 107 3.51 16.65 2.36
C LEU A 107 2.99 17.29 1.07
N ASP A 108 2.15 18.31 1.25
CA ASP A 108 1.64 19.18 0.20
C ASP A 108 2.53 20.42 0.08
N TYR A 109 3.00 20.75 -1.13
CA TYR A 109 3.92 21.88 -1.33
C TYR A 109 3.33 23.23 -0.95
N ALA A 110 2.01 23.42 -1.06
CA ALA A 110 1.36 24.68 -0.78
C ALA A 110 0.98 24.83 0.71
N ARG A 111 0.66 23.72 1.38
CA ARG A 111 0.03 23.70 2.70
C ARG A 111 0.86 23.03 3.80
N GLY A 112 1.96 22.38 3.45
CA GLY A 112 2.72 21.55 4.38
C GLY A 112 2.04 20.20 4.61
N LEU A 113 2.11 19.68 5.84
CA LEU A 113 1.61 18.34 6.13
C LEU A 113 0.08 18.31 6.14
N LEU A 114 -0.51 17.58 5.19
CA LEU A 114 -1.97 17.51 5.00
C LEU A 114 -2.47 16.11 5.38
N ALA A 115 -3.43 16.04 6.30
CA ALA A 115 -4.10 14.79 6.64
C ALA A 115 -4.78 14.21 5.40
N VAL A 116 -4.50 12.93 5.13
CA VAL A 116 -5.14 12.20 4.04
C VAL A 116 -6.52 11.77 4.53
N GLY A 117 -7.52 11.92 3.67
CA GLY A 117 -8.90 11.56 3.93
C GLY A 117 -9.65 11.45 2.62
N LYS A 118 -10.98 11.42 2.70
CA LYS A 118 -11.82 11.39 1.50
C LYS A 118 -11.80 12.74 0.78
N ASP A 119 -11.75 12.71 -0.55
CA ASP A 119 -11.89 13.89 -1.42
C ASP A 119 -10.80 14.96 -1.17
N VAL A 120 -9.54 14.50 -1.08
CA VAL A 120 -8.37 15.36 -0.83
C VAL A 120 -7.50 15.45 -2.08
N SER A 121 -7.18 16.66 -2.53
CA SER A 121 -6.12 16.88 -3.51
C SER A 121 -4.80 17.20 -2.80
N VAL A 122 -3.69 16.63 -3.26
CA VAL A 122 -2.33 16.86 -2.76
C VAL A 122 -1.44 17.32 -3.92
N PHE A 123 -0.76 18.46 -3.73
CA PHE A 123 0.21 19.00 -4.67
C PHE A 123 1.61 18.55 -4.27
N VAL A 124 2.26 17.77 -5.14
CA VAL A 124 3.57 17.16 -4.93
C VAL A 124 4.54 17.51 -6.06
N GLY A 125 5.83 17.28 -5.84
CA GLY A 125 6.85 17.39 -6.87
C GLY A 125 7.02 16.05 -7.57
N THR A 126 8.25 15.54 -7.60
CA THR A 126 8.57 14.21 -8.15
C THR A 126 8.44 13.07 -7.13
N GLU A 127 8.00 13.37 -5.91
CA GLU A 127 7.78 12.38 -4.85
C GLU A 127 6.69 12.85 -3.88
N ILE A 128 5.98 11.89 -3.29
CA ILE A 128 5.09 12.09 -2.15
C ILE A 128 5.86 11.65 -0.91
N LYS A 129 5.95 12.53 0.09
CA LYS A 129 6.37 12.15 1.44
C LYS A 129 5.13 11.82 2.25
N VAL A 130 4.97 10.54 2.59
CA VAL A 130 3.84 10.01 3.35
C VAL A 130 4.28 9.85 4.79
N GLN A 131 3.69 10.63 5.68
CA GLN A 131 3.87 10.48 7.12
C GLN A 131 2.76 9.62 7.69
N VAL A 132 3.16 8.58 8.42
CA VAL A 132 2.27 7.63 9.07
C VAL A 132 2.52 7.69 10.56
N THR A 133 1.45 7.77 11.35
CA THR A 133 1.53 7.64 12.81
C THR A 133 0.53 6.62 13.28
N VAL A 134 1.02 5.59 13.98
CA VAL A 134 0.19 4.65 14.74
C VAL A 134 0.14 5.14 16.18
N VAL A 135 -1.06 5.25 16.74
CA VAL A 135 -1.28 5.71 18.11
C VAL A 135 -2.09 4.70 18.89
N ASN A 136 -1.67 4.45 20.13
CA ASN A 136 -2.42 3.66 21.09
C ASN A 136 -3.11 4.59 22.09
N ASN A 137 -4.33 5.04 21.78
CA ASN A 137 -5.15 5.80 22.73
C ASN A 137 -5.96 4.89 23.67
N THR A 138 -5.68 3.58 23.70
CA THR A 138 -6.30 2.64 24.64
C THR A 138 -5.60 2.69 26.00
N ASP A 139 -6.22 2.11 27.03
CA ASP A 139 -5.66 2.03 28.38
C ASP A 139 -4.70 0.83 28.58
N GLU A 140 -4.46 0.05 27.52
CA GLU A 140 -3.63 -1.17 27.55
C GLU A 140 -2.46 -1.06 26.58
N ALA A 141 -1.33 -1.68 26.92
CA ALA A 141 -0.22 -1.85 25.99
C ALA A 141 -0.66 -2.68 24.76
N ARG A 142 -0.15 -2.32 23.59
CA ARG A 142 -0.41 -3.02 22.32
C ARG A 142 0.92 -3.44 21.70
N GLU A 143 1.08 -4.75 21.52
CA GLU A 143 2.23 -5.32 20.83
C GLU A 143 1.87 -5.69 19.39
N PHE A 144 2.74 -5.32 18.46
CA PHE A 144 2.71 -5.73 17.07
C PHE A 144 3.90 -6.62 16.78
N VAL A 145 3.65 -7.82 16.25
CA VAL A 145 4.71 -8.75 15.82
C VAL A 145 4.81 -8.73 14.31
N PHE A 146 6.01 -8.51 13.78
CA PHE A 146 6.28 -8.48 12.34
C PHE A 146 7.11 -9.71 11.95
N PRO A 147 6.73 -10.45 10.90
CA PRO A 147 7.46 -11.63 10.44
C PRO A 147 8.73 -11.28 9.63
N THR A 148 8.86 -10.01 9.20
CA THR A 148 9.99 -9.49 8.44
C THR A 148 10.37 -8.11 8.97
N SER A 149 11.45 -7.54 8.44
CA SER A 149 11.85 -6.17 8.72
C SER A 149 10.94 -5.10 8.11
N GLN A 150 9.89 -5.49 7.38
CA GLN A 150 8.86 -4.57 6.89
C GLN A 150 7.82 -4.35 7.97
N LYS A 151 7.60 -3.08 8.32
CA LYS A 151 6.58 -2.60 9.26
C LYS A 151 5.40 -1.94 8.57
N LEU A 152 5.63 -1.26 7.44
CA LEU A 152 4.59 -0.56 6.68
C LEU A 152 4.59 -0.96 5.20
N ASP A 153 3.42 -0.84 4.59
CA ASP A 153 3.25 -0.83 3.14
C ASP A 153 2.21 0.22 2.72
N ILE A 154 2.29 0.68 1.47
CA ILE A 154 1.33 1.61 0.88
C ILE A 154 0.92 1.09 -0.49
N HIS A 155 -0.39 0.93 -0.69
CA HIS A 155 -0.99 0.48 -1.93
C HIS A 155 -1.84 1.63 -2.49
N PHE A 156 -1.68 1.90 -3.77
CA PHE A 156 -2.55 2.80 -4.51
C PHE A 156 -3.32 1.98 -5.54
N SER A 157 -4.62 2.19 -5.57
CA SER A 157 -5.52 1.64 -6.58
C SER A 157 -6.22 2.76 -7.33
N ASP A 158 -6.55 2.52 -8.59
CA ASP A 158 -7.42 3.42 -9.35
C ASP A 158 -8.84 3.50 -8.73
N PRO A 159 -9.72 4.42 -9.20
CA PRO A 159 -11.08 4.53 -8.66
C PRO A 159 -11.96 3.29 -8.88
N GLN A 160 -11.55 2.37 -9.76
CA GLN A 160 -12.21 1.09 -10.01
C GLN A 160 -11.70 -0.01 -9.06
N GLY A 161 -10.67 0.27 -8.26
CA GLY A 161 -10.07 -0.64 -7.30
C GLY A 161 -8.93 -1.48 -7.86
N ASN A 162 -8.51 -1.26 -9.11
CA ASN A 162 -7.37 -1.98 -9.68
C ASN A 162 -6.07 -1.45 -9.07
N ALA A 163 -5.20 -2.34 -8.58
CA ALA A 163 -3.91 -1.96 -8.03
C ALA A 163 -3.02 -1.34 -9.13
N VAL A 164 -2.49 -0.15 -8.87
CA VAL A 164 -1.62 0.59 -9.80
C VAL A 164 -0.22 0.81 -9.26
N TYR A 165 -0.05 0.79 -7.93
CA TYR A 165 1.25 0.96 -7.30
C TYR A 165 1.26 0.28 -5.92
N GLN A 166 2.38 -0.35 -5.59
CA GLN A 166 2.66 -0.92 -4.27
C GLN A 166 4.07 -0.50 -3.86
N TRP A 167 4.20 0.16 -2.71
CA TRP A 167 5.50 0.68 -2.25
C TRP A 167 6.54 -0.44 -2.08
N SER A 168 6.12 -1.59 -1.57
CA SER A 168 7.00 -2.74 -1.39
C SER A 168 7.35 -3.50 -2.68
N ALA A 169 6.75 -3.18 -3.83
CA ALA A 169 7.03 -3.88 -5.08
C ALA A 169 8.51 -3.77 -5.46
N GLY A 170 9.12 -4.91 -5.81
CA GLY A 170 10.55 -5.00 -6.12
C GLY A 170 11.50 -4.86 -4.92
N LYS A 171 10.99 -4.58 -3.72
CA LYS A 171 11.81 -4.48 -2.50
C LYS A 171 11.97 -5.84 -1.84
N ARG A 172 13.16 -6.09 -1.29
CA ARG A 172 13.46 -7.25 -0.45
C ARG A 172 13.60 -6.81 1.00
N PHE A 173 12.98 -7.55 1.91
CA PHE A 173 13.02 -7.33 3.34
C PHE A 173 13.66 -8.53 4.03
N ALA A 174 14.38 -8.28 5.12
CA ALA A 174 15.01 -9.35 5.89
C ALA A 174 13.94 -10.16 6.64
N THR A 175 14.06 -11.48 6.63
CA THR A 175 13.19 -12.38 7.40
C THR A 175 13.65 -12.44 8.86
N VAL A 176 13.44 -11.34 9.57
CA VAL A 176 13.75 -11.20 11.00
C VAL A 176 12.45 -10.87 11.71
N VAL A 177 12.07 -11.73 12.65
CA VAL A 177 10.91 -11.48 13.51
C VAL A 177 11.27 -10.39 14.50
N ASN A 178 10.46 -9.33 14.55
CA ASN A 178 10.62 -8.23 15.50
C ASN A 178 9.26 -7.80 16.05
N SER A 179 9.27 -6.99 17.11
CA SER A 179 8.04 -6.42 17.66
C SER A 179 8.14 -4.93 17.91
N LEU A 180 6.98 -4.28 17.93
CA LEU A 180 6.76 -2.90 18.36
C LEU A 180 5.71 -2.95 19.47
N THR A 181 6.09 -2.52 20.67
CA THR A 181 5.13 -2.31 21.76
C THR A 181 4.84 -0.81 21.87
N LEU A 182 3.56 -0.46 21.84
CA LEU A 182 3.05 0.87 22.16
C LEU A 182 2.37 0.80 23.52
N GLU A 183 2.91 1.50 24.52
CA GLU A 183 2.22 1.68 25.80
C GLU A 183 0.95 2.54 25.62
N ALA A 184 0.14 2.64 26.67
CA ALA A 184 -1.01 3.52 26.67
C ALA A 184 -0.59 4.98 26.44
N GLY A 185 -1.12 5.60 25.38
CA GLY A 185 -0.79 6.96 24.95
C GLY A 185 0.42 7.06 23.99
N ASP A 186 1.14 5.96 23.75
CA ASP A 186 2.31 5.98 22.87
C ASP A 186 1.95 6.17 21.40
N ARG A 187 2.92 6.73 20.68
CA ARG A 187 2.86 6.99 19.24
C ARG A 187 4.13 6.48 18.56
N TRP A 188 3.95 5.85 17.42
CA TRP A 188 5.04 5.48 16.52
C TRP A 188 4.83 6.12 15.15
N SER A 189 5.82 6.89 14.70
CA SER A 189 5.77 7.64 13.45
C SER A 189 6.85 7.18 12.48
N HIS A 190 6.51 7.18 11.18
CA HIS A 190 7.42 6.82 10.11
C HIS A 190 7.10 7.60 8.82
N GLU A 191 8.15 7.94 8.05
CA GLU A 191 8.02 8.56 6.73
C GLU A 191 8.32 7.51 5.65
N LEU A 192 7.47 7.46 4.62
CA LEU A 192 7.70 6.70 3.40
C LEU A 192 7.72 7.66 2.20
N THR A 193 8.62 7.43 1.26
CA THR A 193 8.68 8.19 0.02
C THR A 193 8.11 7.36 -1.13
N VAL A 194 7.16 7.94 -1.87
CA VAL A 194 6.58 7.37 -3.09
C VAL A 194 7.01 8.22 -4.28
N PRO A 195 7.82 7.71 -5.23
CA PRO A 195 8.21 8.45 -6.42
C PRO A 195 6.99 8.66 -7.34
N VAL A 196 6.87 9.87 -7.87
CA VAL A 196 5.77 10.29 -8.76
C VAL A 196 6.29 10.65 -10.14
N GLY A 197 5.58 10.25 -11.18
CA GLY A 197 5.88 10.57 -12.57
C GLY A 197 5.54 9.42 -13.52
N SER A 198 6.22 9.39 -14.66
CA SER A 198 6.04 8.34 -15.67
C SER A 198 7.00 7.17 -15.45
N GLY A 199 6.50 5.94 -15.62
CA GLY A 199 7.29 4.69 -15.53
C GLY A 199 6.61 3.65 -14.64
N SER A 200 7.01 2.38 -14.77
CA SER A 200 6.42 1.26 -14.02
C SER A 200 6.72 1.29 -12.51
N GLU A 201 7.75 2.01 -12.10
CA GLU A 201 8.19 2.12 -10.69
C GLU A 201 7.75 3.43 -10.02
N LYS A 202 6.97 4.25 -10.73
CA LYS A 202 6.49 5.54 -10.25
C LYS A 202 4.97 5.57 -10.27
N LEU A 203 4.39 6.24 -9.28
CA LEU A 203 2.98 6.53 -9.29
C LEU A 203 2.72 7.67 -10.28
N ALA A 204 1.87 7.44 -11.28
CA ALA A 204 1.43 8.52 -12.15
C ALA A 204 0.59 9.56 -11.38
N PRO A 205 0.49 10.81 -11.82
CA PRO A 205 -0.52 11.74 -11.28
C PRO A 205 -1.93 11.24 -11.59
N GLY A 206 -2.88 11.44 -10.67
CA GLY A 206 -4.23 10.92 -10.83
C GLY A 206 -5.01 10.84 -9.53
N THR A 207 -6.20 10.23 -9.59
CA THR A 207 -7.08 10.02 -8.44
C THR A 207 -7.01 8.57 -7.99
N TYR A 208 -6.82 8.35 -6.70
CA TYR A 208 -6.55 7.04 -6.13
C TYR A 208 -7.42 6.71 -4.91
N ILE A 209 -7.55 5.41 -4.68
CA ILE A 209 -7.79 4.83 -3.37
C ILE A 209 -6.42 4.52 -2.77
N VAL A 210 -6.15 5.06 -1.58
CA VAL A 210 -4.89 4.86 -0.86
C VAL A 210 -5.16 3.94 0.32
N ASN A 211 -4.40 2.86 0.42
CA ASN A 211 -4.40 1.95 1.54
C ASN A 211 -3.01 1.94 2.19
N VAL A 212 -2.92 2.25 3.47
CA VAL A 212 -1.68 2.18 4.25
C VAL A 212 -1.86 1.11 5.31
N MET A 213 -0.89 0.20 5.43
CA MET A 213 -0.99 -0.96 6.28
C MET A 213 0.21 -1.06 7.20
N LEU A 214 -0.04 -1.34 8.48
CA LEU A 214 0.96 -1.90 9.37
C LEU A 214 0.99 -3.41 9.12
N THR A 215 2.13 -3.94 8.70
CA THR A 215 2.31 -5.34 8.26
C THR A 215 2.44 -6.33 9.43
N GLY A 216 2.43 -5.82 10.66
CA GLY A 216 2.46 -6.61 11.88
C GLY A 216 1.11 -7.18 12.26
N THR A 217 1.10 -8.08 13.24
CA THR A 217 -0.11 -8.63 13.88
C THR A 217 -0.25 -8.07 15.29
N PRO A 218 -1.42 -7.49 15.67
CA PRO A 218 -2.66 -7.42 14.90
C PRO A 218 -2.61 -6.42 13.73
N PRO A 219 -3.37 -6.66 12.66
CA PRO A 219 -3.37 -5.77 11.50
C PRO A 219 -4.03 -4.43 11.82
N ILE A 220 -3.43 -3.34 11.35
CA ILE A 220 -4.04 -2.01 11.30
C ILE A 220 -3.87 -1.48 9.90
N SER A 221 -4.95 -0.91 9.36
CA SER A 221 -4.90 -0.22 8.09
C SER A 221 -5.65 1.11 8.14
N PHE A 222 -5.21 2.01 7.27
CA PHE A 222 -5.87 3.25 6.95
C PHE A 222 -6.28 3.20 5.48
N MET A 223 -7.49 3.68 5.17
CA MET A 223 -7.97 3.76 3.79
C MET A 223 -8.58 5.12 3.52
N ALA A 224 -8.20 5.73 2.39
CA ALA A 224 -8.80 6.95 1.87
C ALA A 224 -9.17 6.76 0.40
N SER A 225 -10.28 7.34 -0.02
CA SER A 225 -10.74 7.32 -1.40
C SER A 225 -10.78 8.72 -1.99
N ASN A 226 -10.71 8.80 -3.32
CA ASN A 226 -10.67 10.06 -4.05
C ASN A 226 -9.51 10.97 -3.61
N VAL A 227 -8.33 10.38 -3.38
CA VAL A 227 -7.10 11.13 -3.12
C VAL A 227 -6.48 11.50 -4.46
N GLU A 228 -6.49 12.78 -4.80
CA GLU A 228 -6.00 13.30 -6.08
C GLU A 228 -4.55 13.80 -5.94
N ILE A 229 -3.62 13.15 -6.63
CA ILE A 229 -2.21 13.52 -6.66
C ILE A 229 -1.93 14.39 -7.88
N LYS A 230 -1.45 15.61 -7.64
CA LYS A 230 -1.08 16.60 -8.68
C LYS A 230 0.39 16.92 -8.61
N ILE A 231 1.07 16.96 -9.75
CA ILE A 231 2.44 17.49 -9.82
C ILE A 231 2.37 19.01 -9.93
N THR A 232 3.17 19.71 -9.13
CA THR A 232 3.46 21.13 -9.33
C THR A 232 4.60 21.27 -10.34
N GLU A 233 4.38 22.02 -11.42
CA GLU A 233 5.44 22.43 -12.36
C GLU A 233 6.42 23.44 -11.73
#